data_AF-A0A3B6MQA3-F1
#
_entry.id   AF-A0A3B6MQA3-F1
#
_cell.length_a   1.000
_cell.length_b   1.000
_cell.length_c   1.000
_cell.angle_alpha   90.00
_cell.angle_beta   90.00
_cell.angle_gamma   90.00
#
_symmetry.space_group_name_H-M   'P 1'
#
loop_
_entity.id
_entity.type
_entity.pdbx_description
1 polymer ?
#
loop_
_entity_poly.entity_id
_entity_poly.type
_entity_poly.pdbx_seq_one_letter_code
_entity_poly.pdbx_strand_id
1 'polypeptide(L)'
;MAPLVLKRRKAAPSPSPPLSEASSDSGSDSDLNLHDNSDPEDGFFPAGSAANDDDQDFSASDEEIDHDEESGHEEEDDGEMGELEEEYRTLQASQQSILQTLKQHRDDDASRGQAVKNQKALWDKTLEMRFLLQKAFTTSNKLPKDSTKSRFCSHDQEIEQAYVDLLDSSKQTLGSMLELQEALLERNQAAKDVKVTDTLPNSTGENDEWLQMQKVQTRITLFRNTEIDKWQRKTQVTTGAAALKGRLHAFNQNISDQVAGYMRDPSRMINRMYLRKSDVGVFGEPATAVEGKDVEGDPELIDDSEFYHQLLKEFLESCDTGASESAFYALRKKQHKKRKLVDRRASKSRKIRYSVHEKIANFMAPVPMTVPPMASKLFENLFGMGNQKAPAV
;
A
#
# COMPACT_ATOMS: atom_id res chain seq x y z
N MET A 1 49.14 -5.01 -64.13
CA MET A 1 48.25 -4.66 -62.99
C MET A 1 47.44 -5.89 -62.59
N ALA A 2 46.95 -5.95 -61.35
CA ALA A 2 46.57 -7.18 -60.65
C ALA A 2 45.22 -7.81 -61.10
N PRO A 3 44.93 -9.09 -60.75
CA PRO A 3 43.85 -9.88 -61.36
C PRO A 3 42.75 -10.38 -60.39
N LEU A 4 41.52 -10.63 -60.90
CA LEU A 4 40.54 -11.65 -60.42
C LEU A 4 39.97 -11.44 -58.96
N VAL A 5 38.96 -12.14 -58.37
CA VAL A 5 37.91 -13.09 -58.84
C VAL A 5 36.65 -13.13 -57.93
N LEU A 6 35.50 -13.50 -58.53
CA LEU A 6 34.22 -14.04 -57.96
C LEU A 6 33.22 -13.27 -57.06
N LYS A 7 31.96 -13.63 -57.32
CA LYS A 7 30.72 -13.40 -56.55
C LYS A 7 30.65 -14.26 -55.27
N ARG A 8 29.90 -13.80 -54.26
CA ARG A 8 29.05 -14.68 -53.42
C ARG A 8 27.65 -14.09 -53.21
N ARG A 9 26.66 -14.97 -53.04
CA ARG A 9 25.22 -14.68 -53.11
C ARG A 9 24.67 -14.15 -51.77
N LYS A 10 23.68 -13.26 -51.83
CA LYS A 10 22.83 -12.88 -50.69
C LYS A 10 21.58 -13.78 -50.72
N ALA A 11 21.30 -14.48 -49.62
CA ALA A 11 20.13 -15.35 -49.49
C ALA A 11 18.93 -14.56 -48.94
N ALA A 12 17.72 -14.93 -49.35
CA ALA A 12 16.46 -14.45 -48.80
C ALA A 12 15.74 -15.62 -48.10
N PRO A 13 15.07 -15.41 -46.96
CA PRO A 13 14.20 -16.40 -46.35
C PRO A 13 12.83 -16.47 -47.04
N SER A 14 12.25 -17.67 -47.07
CA SER A 14 11.02 -18.06 -47.77
C SER A 14 9.73 -17.74 -47.00
N PRO A 15 8.56 -17.66 -47.69
CA PRO A 15 7.27 -17.39 -47.05
C PRO A 15 6.64 -18.63 -46.37
N SER A 16 5.77 -18.36 -45.39
CA SER A 16 4.98 -19.36 -44.65
C SER A 16 3.77 -19.90 -45.44
N PRO A 17 3.32 -21.14 -45.19
CA PRO A 17 2.12 -21.73 -45.82
C PRO A 17 0.80 -21.27 -45.16
N PRO A 18 -0.36 -21.47 -45.82
CA PRO A 18 -1.65 -20.95 -45.38
C PRO A 18 -2.38 -21.84 -44.35
N LEU A 19 -3.41 -21.24 -43.75
CA LEU A 19 -4.30 -21.79 -42.73
C LEU A 19 -5.17 -22.96 -43.25
N SER A 20 -5.50 -23.88 -42.36
CA SER A 20 -6.56 -24.88 -42.54
C SER A 20 -7.54 -24.83 -41.36
N GLU A 21 -8.84 -24.78 -41.66
CA GLU A 21 -9.91 -24.86 -40.66
C GLU A 21 -10.06 -26.30 -40.13
N ALA A 22 -10.30 -26.46 -38.83
CA ALA A 22 -10.87 -27.66 -38.24
C ALA A 22 -11.62 -27.32 -36.95
N SER A 23 -12.85 -27.81 -36.83
CA SER A 23 -13.80 -27.57 -35.74
C SER A 23 -13.84 -28.72 -34.72
N SER A 24 -13.77 -28.40 -33.43
CA SER A 24 -14.26 -29.21 -32.29
C SER A 24 -13.99 -28.39 -31.01
N ASP A 25 -14.97 -27.82 -30.34
CA ASP A 25 -15.98 -28.48 -29.48
C ASP A 25 -15.38 -29.20 -28.26
N SER A 26 -15.40 -28.50 -27.11
CA SER A 26 -15.78 -29.04 -25.80
C SER A 26 -15.53 -27.97 -24.71
N GLY A 27 -16.57 -27.17 -24.40
CA GLY A 27 -16.56 -26.32 -23.21
C GLY A 27 -16.97 -27.13 -21.99
N SER A 28 -16.09 -27.25 -20.99
CA SER A 28 -16.34 -27.98 -19.74
C SER A 28 -16.37 -27.02 -18.55
N ASP A 29 -17.40 -26.19 -18.45
CA ASP A 29 -17.74 -25.50 -17.21
C ASP A 29 -18.44 -26.49 -16.27
N SER A 30 -17.75 -26.88 -15.20
CA SER A 30 -18.31 -27.68 -14.12
C SER A 30 -18.85 -26.77 -13.01
N ASP A 31 -20.08 -26.28 -13.18
CA ASP A 31 -20.87 -25.71 -12.09
C ASP A 31 -21.09 -26.76 -10.99
N LEU A 32 -20.75 -26.42 -9.75
CA LEU A 32 -21.20 -27.15 -8.56
C LEU A 32 -21.84 -26.17 -7.56
N ASN A 33 -23.13 -25.92 -7.78
CA ASN A 33 -24.03 -25.35 -6.78
C ASN A 33 -24.68 -26.47 -5.96
N LEU A 34 -24.48 -26.45 -4.64
CA LEU A 34 -25.31 -27.11 -3.61
C LEU A 34 -25.25 -26.15 -2.40
N HIS A 35 -26.28 -25.36 -2.12
CA HIS A 35 -27.42 -25.74 -1.26
C HIS A 35 -26.93 -26.44 0.02
N ASP A 36 -26.83 -25.70 1.13
CA ASP A 36 -27.96 -25.36 2.03
C ASP A 36 -28.33 -26.53 2.94
N ASN A 37 -27.88 -26.49 4.20
CA ASN A 37 -28.76 -26.42 5.38
C ASN A 37 -27.99 -26.53 6.72
N SER A 38 -28.68 -26.12 7.79
CA SER A 38 -28.55 -26.59 9.18
C SER A 38 -27.18 -26.47 9.90
N ASP A 39 -27.10 -25.40 10.69
CA ASP A 39 -26.60 -25.41 12.07
C ASP A 39 -27.21 -26.57 12.90
N PRO A 40 -26.41 -27.23 13.76
CA PRO A 40 -26.88 -27.49 15.11
C PRO A 40 -25.85 -27.13 16.20
N GLU A 41 -26.33 -26.48 17.26
CA GLU A 41 -25.63 -26.38 18.54
C GLU A 41 -25.45 -27.75 19.21
N ASP A 42 -24.33 -27.86 19.94
CA ASP A 42 -23.91 -28.84 20.98
C ASP A 42 -22.47 -29.31 20.67
N GLY A 43 -21.49 -29.26 21.59
CA GLY A 43 -21.54 -28.85 22.99
C GLY A 43 -20.42 -29.54 23.74
N PHE A 44 -19.27 -28.88 23.96
CA PHE A 44 -18.20 -29.42 24.80
C PHE A 44 -17.46 -28.35 25.62
N PHE A 45 -18.01 -28.13 26.82
CA PHE A 45 -17.44 -27.63 28.08
C PHE A 45 -16.35 -26.53 28.09
N PRO A 46 -16.64 -25.39 28.77
CA PRO A 46 -15.61 -24.44 29.17
C PRO A 46 -14.89 -24.88 30.45
N ALA A 47 -13.57 -24.84 30.44
CA ALA A 47 -12.72 -24.76 31.61
C ALA A 47 -11.70 -23.63 31.38
N GLY A 48 -11.37 -22.77 32.34
CA GLY A 48 -11.91 -22.59 33.68
C GLY A 48 -11.44 -21.22 34.20
N SER A 49 -12.19 -20.63 35.13
CA SER A 49 -11.79 -19.35 35.73
C SER A 49 -10.60 -19.50 36.69
N ALA A 50 -9.87 -18.40 36.84
CA ALA A 50 -8.93 -18.07 37.92
C ALA A 50 -7.57 -18.81 37.96
N ALA A 51 -6.53 -18.10 37.52
CA ALA A 51 -5.38 -17.85 38.37
C ALA A 51 -4.88 -16.43 38.09
N ASN A 52 -4.81 -15.60 39.14
CA ASN A 52 -3.69 -14.68 39.27
C ASN A 52 -2.44 -15.56 39.22
N ASP A 53 -1.55 -15.32 38.26
CA ASP A 53 -0.19 -15.83 38.35
C ASP A 53 0.58 -14.75 39.11
N ASP A 54 0.81 -15.00 40.40
CA ASP A 54 1.57 -14.11 41.28
C ASP A 54 2.98 -13.91 40.75
N ASP A 55 3.57 -12.74 41.04
CA ASP A 55 5.00 -12.49 40.89
C ASP A 55 5.79 -13.45 41.81
N GLN A 56 6.05 -14.67 41.34
CA GLN A 56 7.05 -15.56 41.94
C GLN A 56 8.44 -15.02 41.61
N ASP A 57 8.82 -14.02 42.40
CA ASP A 57 10.21 -13.63 42.62
C ASP A 57 11.01 -14.90 42.94
N PHE A 58 11.90 -15.28 42.01
CA PHE A 58 12.90 -16.33 42.24
C PHE A 58 13.99 -15.77 43.17
N SER A 59 13.58 -15.51 44.41
CA SER A 59 14.44 -15.47 45.57
C SER A 59 15.17 -16.81 45.61
N ALA A 60 16.41 -16.82 45.12
CA ALA A 60 17.33 -17.91 45.38
C ALA A 60 17.53 -17.97 46.89
N SER A 61 16.84 -18.91 47.54
CA SER A 61 17.08 -19.28 48.92
C SER A 61 18.50 -19.81 49.00
N ASP A 62 19.38 -18.98 49.54
CA ASP A 62 20.73 -19.35 49.94
C ASP A 62 20.59 -20.30 51.14
N GLU A 63 20.33 -21.57 50.86
CA GLU A 63 20.44 -22.63 51.85
C GLU A 63 21.93 -22.83 52.13
N GLU A 64 22.46 -22.05 53.08
CA GLU A 64 23.74 -22.36 53.70
C GLU A 64 23.64 -23.76 54.33
N ILE A 65 24.24 -24.74 53.64
CA ILE A 65 24.37 -26.11 54.16
C ILE A 65 25.44 -26.06 55.25
N ASP A 66 24.97 -25.90 56.49
CA ASP A 66 25.77 -25.96 57.70
C ASP A 66 26.32 -27.39 57.89
N HIS A 67 27.56 -27.62 57.45
CA HIS A 67 28.24 -28.91 57.56
C HIS A 67 28.98 -29.00 58.90
N ASP A 68 28.27 -29.53 59.91
CA ASP A 68 28.86 -30.01 61.17
C ASP A 68 29.82 -31.19 60.86
N GLU A 69 31.13 -30.96 60.92
CA GLU A 69 32.15 -32.01 60.78
C GLU A 69 32.76 -32.40 62.15
N GLU A 70 32.36 -33.56 62.69
CA GLU A 70 33.08 -34.22 63.79
C GLU A 70 33.20 -35.76 63.58
N SER A 71 34.13 -36.18 62.72
CA SER A 71 34.86 -37.47 62.72
C SER A 71 35.81 -37.51 61.52
N GLY A 72 37.06 -38.00 61.58
CA GLY A 72 37.74 -38.69 62.66
C GLY A 72 38.38 -39.99 62.17
N HIS A 73 39.62 -39.92 61.64
CA HIS A 73 40.44 -41.04 61.13
C HIS A 73 39.89 -41.68 59.82
N GLU A 74 40.67 -42.11 58.80
CA GLU A 74 42.11 -42.37 58.63
C GLU A 74 42.67 -41.82 57.28
N GLU A 75 43.98 -41.66 57.15
CA GLU A 75 44.66 -41.33 55.88
C GLU A 75 44.82 -42.58 54.99
N GLU A 76 43.97 -42.76 53.97
CA GLU A 76 44.31 -43.57 52.79
C GLU A 76 43.94 -42.84 51.49
N ASP A 77 44.98 -42.58 50.68
CA ASP A 77 45.05 -42.10 49.29
C ASP A 77 43.75 -42.18 48.44
N ASP A 78 42.90 -41.14 48.51
CA ASP A 78 41.67 -41.04 47.71
C ASP A 78 41.75 -39.90 46.66
N GLY A 79 42.45 -40.18 45.56
CA GLY A 79 42.42 -39.34 44.36
C GLY A 79 41.04 -39.30 43.68
N GLU A 80 40.22 -40.35 43.83
CA GLU A 80 38.88 -40.42 43.22
C GLU A 80 37.91 -39.39 43.83
N MET A 81 37.94 -39.18 45.15
CA MET A 81 37.09 -38.18 45.82
C MET A 81 37.52 -36.74 45.48
N GLY A 82 38.83 -36.49 45.34
CA GLY A 82 39.34 -35.20 44.86
C GLY A 82 38.90 -34.90 43.43
N GLU A 83 38.99 -35.90 42.54
CA GLU A 83 38.49 -35.81 41.16
C GLU A 83 36.96 -35.58 41.12
N LEU A 84 36.19 -36.26 42.00
CA LEU A 84 34.73 -36.08 42.09
C LEU A 84 34.34 -34.67 42.54
N GLU A 85 35.08 -34.08 43.49
CA GLU A 85 34.83 -32.73 43.99
C GLU A 85 35.21 -31.66 42.94
N GLU A 86 36.27 -31.89 42.15
CA GLU A 86 36.55 -31.07 40.97
C GLU A 86 35.48 -31.20 39.89
N GLU A 87 35.01 -32.42 39.57
CA GLU A 87 33.92 -32.62 38.60
C GLU A 87 32.65 -31.89 39.06
N TYR A 88 32.27 -32.01 40.33
CA TYR A 88 31.13 -31.29 40.91
C TYR A 88 31.28 -29.77 40.80
N ARG A 89 32.46 -29.21 41.12
CA ARG A 89 32.76 -27.77 40.94
C ARG A 89 32.64 -27.35 39.48
N THR A 90 33.13 -28.14 38.53
CA THR A 90 32.98 -27.82 37.09
C THR A 90 31.52 -27.89 36.63
N LEU A 91 30.74 -28.85 37.12
CA LEU A 91 29.32 -28.99 36.81
C LEU A 91 28.52 -27.79 37.35
N GLN A 92 28.76 -27.38 38.60
CA GLN A 92 28.13 -26.21 39.20
C GLN A 92 28.46 -24.91 38.44
N ALA A 93 29.73 -24.72 38.06
CA ALA A 93 30.15 -23.60 37.21
C ALA A 93 29.46 -23.62 35.83
N SER A 94 29.31 -24.81 35.23
CA SER A 94 28.59 -24.97 33.96
C SER A 94 27.10 -24.60 34.09
N GLN A 95 26.44 -25.00 35.19
CA GLN A 95 25.04 -24.66 35.45
C GLN A 95 24.85 -23.16 35.65
N GLN A 96 25.73 -22.50 36.42
CA GLN A 96 25.71 -21.04 36.58
C GLN A 96 25.91 -20.31 35.24
N SER A 97 26.83 -20.79 34.39
CA SER A 97 27.06 -20.24 33.05
C SER A 97 25.83 -20.39 32.13
N ILE A 98 25.14 -21.54 32.18
CA ILE A 98 23.89 -21.78 31.44
C ILE A 98 22.79 -20.83 31.92
N LEU A 99 22.61 -20.69 33.24
CA LEU A 99 21.62 -19.77 33.84
C LEU A 99 21.93 -18.30 33.50
N GLN A 100 23.19 -17.89 33.50
CA GLN A 100 23.59 -16.55 33.08
C GLN A 100 23.31 -16.32 31.60
N THR A 101 23.59 -17.29 30.74
CA THR A 101 23.28 -17.24 29.30
C THR A 101 21.78 -17.15 29.04
N LEU A 102 20.97 -17.90 29.79
CA LEU A 102 19.50 -17.83 29.71
C LEU A 102 18.95 -16.47 30.17
N LYS A 103 19.46 -15.91 31.26
CA LYS A 103 19.12 -14.54 31.72
C LYS A 103 19.48 -13.51 30.65
N GLN A 104 20.69 -13.60 30.09
CA GLN A 104 21.12 -12.71 29.01
C GLN A 104 20.22 -12.82 27.77
N HIS A 105 19.85 -14.03 27.34
CA HIS A 105 18.95 -14.23 26.20
C HIS A 105 17.54 -13.64 26.45
N ARG A 106 17.01 -13.78 27.67
CA ARG A 106 15.73 -13.18 28.07
C ARG A 106 15.77 -11.66 28.01
N ASP A 107 16.83 -11.06 28.53
CA ASP A 107 16.98 -9.60 28.58
C ASP A 107 17.26 -9.03 27.16
N ASP A 108 18.02 -9.75 26.34
CA ASP A 108 18.19 -9.49 24.90
C ASP A 108 16.83 -9.49 24.17
N ASP A 109 16.01 -10.53 24.36
CA ASP A 109 14.70 -10.64 23.71
C ASP A 109 13.71 -9.59 24.21
N ALA A 110 13.76 -9.22 25.48
CA ALA A 110 12.99 -8.08 26.02
C ALA A 110 13.41 -6.77 25.32
N SER A 111 14.71 -6.53 25.14
CA SER A 111 15.23 -5.35 24.43
C SER A 111 14.83 -5.33 22.95
N ARG A 112 14.87 -6.49 22.27
CA ARG A 112 14.42 -6.67 20.88
C ARG A 112 12.92 -6.42 20.76
N GLY A 113 12.12 -6.94 21.69
CA GLY A 113 10.68 -6.72 21.77
C GLY A 113 10.34 -5.24 21.93
N GLN A 114 11.07 -4.50 22.77
CA GLN A 114 10.90 -3.06 22.90
C GLN A 114 11.32 -2.29 21.65
N ALA A 115 12.41 -2.69 20.99
CA ALA A 115 12.84 -2.11 19.72
C ALA A 115 11.78 -2.29 18.62
N VAL A 116 11.17 -3.48 18.51
CA VAL A 116 10.06 -3.75 17.57
C VAL A 116 8.83 -2.90 17.88
N LYS A 117 8.43 -2.75 19.15
CA LYS A 117 7.34 -1.85 19.57
C LYS A 117 7.62 -0.40 19.14
N ASN A 118 8.83 0.09 19.35
CA ASN A 118 9.23 1.45 18.98
C ASN A 118 9.25 1.65 17.45
N GLN A 119 9.74 0.66 16.68
CA GLN A 119 9.73 0.69 15.22
C GLN A 119 8.29 0.69 14.66
N LYS A 120 7.39 -0.12 15.22
CA LYS A 120 5.97 -0.10 14.84
C LYS A 120 5.33 1.25 15.13
N ALA A 121 5.55 1.83 16.32
CA ALA A 121 5.02 3.14 16.66
C ALA A 121 5.50 4.25 15.70
N LEU A 122 6.77 4.21 15.27
CA LEU A 122 7.30 5.12 14.26
C LEU A 122 6.66 4.94 12.89
N TRP A 123 6.49 3.68 12.45
CA TRP A 123 5.83 3.34 11.18
C TRP A 123 4.38 3.81 11.15
N ASP A 124 3.60 3.50 12.19
CA ASP A 124 2.19 3.92 12.32
C ASP A 124 2.05 5.46 12.28
N LYS A 125 3.00 6.19 12.90
CA LYS A 125 3.03 7.67 12.86
C LYS A 125 3.42 8.23 11.50
N THR A 126 4.33 7.56 10.79
CA THR A 126 4.71 7.93 9.42
C THR A 126 3.55 7.71 8.44
N LEU A 127 2.80 6.60 8.60
CA LEU A 127 1.57 6.37 7.85
C LEU A 127 0.48 7.40 8.17
N GLU A 128 0.27 7.74 9.44
CA GLU A 128 -0.69 8.79 9.84
C GLU A 128 -0.34 10.12 9.15
N MET A 129 0.92 10.55 9.17
CA MET A 129 1.40 11.74 8.46
C MET A 129 1.11 11.65 6.95
N ARG A 130 1.44 10.53 6.30
CA ARG A 130 1.17 10.31 4.88
C ARG A 130 -0.33 10.41 4.56
N PHE A 131 -1.21 9.87 5.41
CA PHE A 131 -2.65 9.95 5.21
C PHE A 131 -3.21 11.37 5.41
N LEU A 132 -2.64 12.16 6.33
CA LEU A 132 -3.03 13.55 6.52
C LEU A 132 -2.66 14.42 5.30
N LEU A 133 -1.51 14.16 4.68
CA LEU A 133 -1.05 14.87 3.48
C LEU A 133 -1.90 14.60 2.23
N GLN A 134 -2.61 13.45 2.12
CA GLN A 134 -3.37 13.09 0.92
C GLN A 134 -4.37 14.17 0.49
N LYS A 135 -5.06 14.81 1.46
CA LYS A 135 -6.02 15.86 1.13
C LYS A 135 -5.33 17.10 0.59
N ALA A 136 -4.21 17.52 1.18
CA ALA A 136 -3.45 18.68 0.73
C ALA A 136 -2.93 18.46 -0.71
N PHE A 137 -2.29 17.31 -0.95
CA PHE A 137 -1.80 16.88 -2.27
C PHE A 137 -2.90 16.83 -3.33
N THR A 138 -4.04 16.18 -3.05
CA THR A 138 -5.15 16.14 -4.02
C THR A 138 -5.83 17.50 -4.24
N THR A 139 -5.69 18.46 -3.31
CA THR A 139 -6.15 19.84 -3.51
C THR A 139 -5.15 20.76 -4.19
N SER A 140 -3.83 20.51 -4.11
CA SER A 140 -2.83 21.36 -4.78
C SER A 140 -2.95 21.31 -6.29
N ASN A 141 -3.38 20.16 -6.85
CA ASN A 141 -3.74 20.03 -8.27
C ASN A 141 -4.81 21.02 -8.77
N LYS A 142 -5.53 21.72 -7.88
CA LYS A 142 -6.51 22.76 -8.26
C LYS A 142 -5.92 24.17 -8.29
N LEU A 143 -4.73 24.38 -7.76
CA LEU A 143 -4.14 25.71 -7.63
C LEU A 143 -3.87 26.32 -9.01
N PRO A 144 -4.07 27.63 -9.18
CA PRO A 144 -3.62 28.36 -10.36
C PRO A 144 -2.14 28.12 -10.67
N LYS A 145 -1.84 27.72 -11.91
CA LYS A 145 -0.46 27.66 -12.46
C LYS A 145 0.18 29.05 -12.43
N ASP A 146 1.51 29.12 -12.37
CA ASP A 146 2.27 30.37 -12.15
C ASP A 146 1.89 31.53 -13.09
N SER A 147 1.60 31.24 -14.36
CA SER A 147 1.15 32.23 -15.36
C SER A 147 -0.16 32.94 -15.00
N THR A 148 -1.00 32.32 -14.16
CA THR A 148 -2.29 32.83 -13.71
C THR A 148 -2.27 33.19 -12.21
N LYS A 149 -1.45 32.53 -11.40
CA LYS A 149 -1.22 32.83 -9.97
C LYS A 149 -1.00 34.32 -9.72
N SER A 150 -0.10 34.96 -10.48
CA SER A 150 0.19 36.39 -10.31
C SER A 150 -1.03 37.29 -10.53
N ARG A 151 -1.99 36.87 -11.38
CA ARG A 151 -3.24 37.61 -11.58
C ARG A 151 -4.15 37.51 -10.36
N PHE A 152 -4.25 36.32 -9.76
CA PHE A 152 -5.02 36.11 -8.53
C PHE A 152 -4.45 36.92 -7.36
N CYS A 153 -3.13 36.84 -7.10
CA CYS A 153 -2.50 37.63 -6.04
C CYS A 153 -2.63 39.15 -6.28
N SER A 154 -2.50 39.61 -7.53
CA SER A 154 -2.66 41.04 -7.86
C SER A 154 -4.11 41.56 -7.73
N HIS A 155 -5.10 40.67 -7.66
CA HIS A 155 -6.51 41.03 -7.61
C HIS A 155 -7.02 41.14 -6.17
N ASP A 156 -6.49 40.32 -5.26
CA ASP A 156 -6.95 40.20 -3.89
C ASP A 156 -5.78 39.91 -2.92
N GLN A 157 -5.61 40.80 -1.95
CA GLN A 157 -4.56 40.70 -0.93
C GLN A 157 -4.78 39.52 0.03
N GLU A 158 -6.03 39.08 0.26
CA GLU A 158 -6.32 37.88 1.05
C GLU A 158 -5.79 36.62 0.34
N ILE A 159 -5.88 36.58 -1.00
CA ILE A 159 -5.33 35.49 -1.81
C ILE A 159 -3.80 35.53 -1.80
N GLU A 160 -3.19 36.71 -1.94
CA GLU A 160 -1.74 36.86 -1.84
C GLU A 160 -1.20 36.35 -0.49
N GLN A 161 -1.80 36.79 0.63
CA GLN A 161 -1.40 36.32 1.97
C GLN A 161 -1.62 34.81 2.12
N ALA A 162 -2.75 34.27 1.67
CA ALA A 162 -3.00 32.82 1.74
C ALA A 162 -1.99 31.98 0.95
N TYR A 163 -1.41 32.52 -0.14
CA TYR A 163 -0.31 31.88 -0.85
C TYR A 163 1.01 31.91 -0.08
N VAL A 164 1.32 33.02 0.61
CA VAL A 164 2.50 33.12 1.49
C VAL A 164 2.37 32.12 2.62
N ASP A 165 1.25 32.12 3.35
CA ASP A 165 0.97 31.19 4.45
C ASP A 165 1.05 29.72 4.00
N LEU A 166 0.53 29.40 2.81
CA LEU A 166 0.61 28.06 2.22
C LEU A 166 2.06 27.66 1.91
N LEU A 167 2.85 28.55 1.33
CA LEU A 167 4.26 28.28 1.02
C LEU A 167 5.07 28.08 2.29
N ASP A 168 4.94 28.97 3.28
CA ASP A 168 5.66 28.88 4.55
C ASP A 168 5.27 27.63 5.34
N SER A 169 3.97 27.31 5.42
CA SER A 169 3.50 26.08 6.07
C SER A 169 3.99 24.81 5.35
N SER A 170 4.06 24.83 4.02
CA SER A 170 4.59 23.72 3.21
C SER A 170 6.09 23.54 3.43
N LYS A 171 6.87 24.63 3.43
CA LYS A 171 8.32 24.63 3.70
C LYS A 171 8.62 24.16 5.12
N GLN A 172 7.87 24.63 6.12
CA GLN A 172 8.01 24.20 7.51
C GLN A 172 7.73 22.69 7.66
N THR A 173 6.64 22.21 7.04
CA THR A 173 6.28 20.78 7.05
C THR A 173 7.38 19.93 6.41
N LEU A 174 7.91 20.37 5.25
CA LEU A 174 9.01 19.72 4.56
C LEU A 174 10.29 19.68 5.41
N GLY A 175 10.64 20.81 6.05
CA GLY A 175 11.77 20.93 6.97
C GLY A 175 11.67 19.92 8.12
N SER A 176 10.53 19.88 8.82
CA SER A 176 10.31 18.91 9.91
C SER A 176 10.35 17.44 9.45
N MET A 177 9.96 17.15 8.21
CA MET A 177 10.11 15.80 7.64
C MET A 177 11.58 15.44 7.35
N LEU A 178 12.38 16.40 6.85
CA LEU A 178 13.80 16.23 6.60
C LEU A 178 14.60 16.11 7.91
N GLU A 179 14.32 16.95 8.90
CA GLU A 179 14.88 16.88 10.26
C GLU A 179 14.59 15.52 10.93
N LEU A 180 13.36 15.02 10.81
CA LEU A 180 13.01 13.68 11.30
C LEU A 180 13.82 12.59 10.59
N GLN A 181 13.95 12.67 9.26
CA GLN A 181 14.71 11.69 8.49
C GLN A 181 16.21 11.71 8.85
N GLU A 182 16.80 12.89 9.07
CA GLU A 182 18.16 13.03 9.56
C GLU A 182 18.33 12.47 10.98
N ALA A 183 17.45 12.84 11.92
CA ALA A 183 17.51 12.34 13.29
C ALA A 183 17.31 10.82 13.42
N LEU A 184 16.61 10.19 12.47
CA LEU A 184 16.50 8.73 12.36
C LEU A 184 17.77 8.10 11.78
N LEU A 185 18.39 8.72 10.76
CA LEU A 185 19.65 8.29 10.18
C LEU A 185 20.81 8.39 11.19
N GLU A 186 20.90 9.48 11.95
CA GLU A 186 21.96 9.68 12.94
C GLU A 186 21.88 8.72 14.13
N ARG A 187 20.67 8.33 14.53
CA ARG A 187 20.47 7.29 15.57
C ARG A 187 20.77 5.88 15.06
N ASN A 188 20.78 5.66 13.76
CA ASN A 188 21.04 4.36 13.17
C ASN A 188 22.54 4.17 12.86
N GLN A 189 23.24 3.44 13.73
CA GLN A 189 24.66 3.13 13.56
C GLN A 189 24.96 2.43 12.22
N ALA A 190 24.10 1.50 11.78
CA ALA A 190 24.27 0.79 10.51
C ALA A 190 24.12 1.69 9.26
N ALA A 191 23.54 2.89 9.40
CA ALA A 191 23.48 3.89 8.34
C ALA A 191 24.71 4.83 8.32
N LYS A 192 25.51 4.87 9.39
CA LYS A 192 26.70 5.74 9.51
C LYS A 192 27.93 5.20 8.80
N ASP A 193 28.10 3.89 8.76
CA ASP A 193 29.26 3.24 8.10
C ASP A 193 29.20 3.32 6.55
N VAL A 194 28.06 3.73 6.01
CA VAL A 194 27.82 3.88 4.58
C VAL A 194 28.41 5.20 4.09
N LYS A 195 29.68 5.14 3.66
CA LYS A 195 30.39 6.29 3.05
C LYS A 195 29.64 6.81 1.81
N VAL A 196 28.97 7.94 1.96
CA VAL A 196 28.44 8.72 0.83
C VAL A 196 29.62 9.36 0.10
N THR A 197 29.74 9.10 -1.20
CA THR A 197 30.62 9.90 -2.05
C THR A 197 29.97 11.25 -2.30
N ASP A 198 30.52 12.32 -1.73
CA ASP A 198 30.10 13.70 -2.01
C ASP A 198 30.35 14.05 -3.48
N THR A 199 29.33 13.85 -4.31
CA THR A 199 29.34 14.15 -5.75
C THR A 199 28.09 14.92 -6.19
N LEU A 200 27.47 15.68 -5.28
CA LEU A 200 26.39 16.61 -5.63
C LEU A 200 26.97 18.04 -5.83
N PRO A 201 26.70 18.70 -6.97
CA PRO A 201 27.19 20.05 -7.20
C PRO A 201 26.59 21.06 -6.21
N ASN A 202 27.43 21.93 -5.64
CA ASN A 202 26.94 23.12 -4.94
C ASN A 202 26.35 24.11 -5.96
N SER A 203 25.03 24.09 -6.11
CA SER A 203 24.29 25.06 -6.92
C SER A 203 23.58 26.06 -6.00
N THR A 204 24.04 27.31 -6.01
CA THR A 204 23.30 28.45 -5.47
C THR A 204 22.26 28.90 -6.49
N GLY A 205 21.01 28.52 -6.29
CA GLY A 205 19.85 28.88 -7.11
C GLY A 205 18.54 28.57 -6.36
N GLU A 206 17.41 29.06 -6.88
CA GLU A 206 16.09 29.13 -6.21
C GLU A 206 15.38 27.77 -5.95
N ASN A 207 16.13 26.68 -5.78
CA ASN A 207 15.62 25.31 -5.66
C ASN A 207 16.26 24.55 -4.48
N ASP A 208 16.53 25.26 -3.38
CA ASP A 208 17.24 24.75 -2.20
C ASP A 208 16.50 23.59 -1.55
N GLU A 209 15.18 23.68 -1.40
CA GLU A 209 14.35 22.63 -0.79
C GLU A 209 14.43 21.29 -1.55
N TRP A 210 14.40 21.33 -2.89
CA TRP A 210 14.55 20.14 -3.73
C TRP A 210 15.98 19.59 -3.68
N LEU A 211 16.99 20.47 -3.60
CA LEU A 211 18.39 20.06 -3.44
C LEU A 211 18.63 19.39 -2.08
N GLN A 212 18.03 19.91 -1.00
CA GLN A 212 18.08 19.31 0.34
C GLN A 212 17.41 17.93 0.37
N MET A 213 16.21 17.81 -0.23
CA MET A 213 15.53 16.52 -0.42
C MET A 213 16.42 15.52 -1.19
N GLN A 214 17.06 15.95 -2.27
CA GLN A 214 17.97 15.11 -3.05
C GLN A 214 19.22 14.69 -2.26
N LYS A 215 19.82 15.57 -1.46
CA LYS A 215 20.95 15.25 -0.57
C LYS A 215 20.59 14.14 0.41
N VAL A 216 19.49 14.30 1.15
CA VAL A 216 19.02 13.32 2.13
C VAL A 216 18.66 11.98 1.46
N GLN A 217 17.97 12.01 0.32
CA GLN A 217 17.63 10.81 -0.45
C GLN A 217 18.88 10.08 -1.01
N THR A 218 19.91 10.81 -1.41
CA THR A 218 21.19 10.23 -1.86
C THR A 218 21.91 9.55 -0.70
N ARG A 219 22.00 10.23 0.46
CA ARG A 219 22.63 9.71 1.69
C ARG A 219 22.00 8.40 2.17
N ILE A 220 20.67 8.28 2.15
CA ILE A 220 19.97 7.07 2.60
C ILE A 220 19.98 5.92 1.57
N THR A 221 20.18 6.20 0.28
CA THR A 221 19.87 5.23 -0.80
C THR A 221 20.65 3.92 -0.68
N LEU A 222 21.95 3.95 -0.42
CA LEU A 222 22.77 2.72 -0.32
C LEU A 222 22.41 1.89 0.93
N PHE A 223 22.20 2.55 2.08
CA PHE A 223 21.71 1.88 3.29
C PHE A 223 20.33 1.23 3.07
N ARG A 224 19.37 2.01 2.55
CA ARG A 224 18.00 1.57 2.28
C ARG A 224 17.98 0.34 1.39
N ASN A 225 18.65 0.39 0.24
CA ASN A 225 18.65 -0.72 -0.71
C ASN A 225 19.25 -1.98 -0.07
N THR A 226 20.39 -1.86 0.62
CA THR A 226 21.07 -2.98 1.30
C THR A 226 20.19 -3.66 2.34
N GLU A 227 19.53 -2.89 3.22
CA GLU A 227 18.65 -3.46 4.24
C GLU A 227 17.35 -4.01 3.66
N ILE A 228 16.72 -3.35 2.68
CA ILE A 228 15.50 -3.86 2.02
C ILE A 228 15.79 -5.24 1.39
N ASP A 229 16.88 -5.39 0.63
CA ASP A 229 17.21 -6.63 -0.05
C ASP A 229 17.63 -7.74 0.94
N LYS A 230 18.21 -7.37 2.09
CA LYS A 230 18.51 -8.28 3.21
C LYS A 230 17.22 -8.79 3.87
N TRP A 231 16.27 -7.91 4.17
CA TRP A 231 14.99 -8.29 4.77
C TRP A 231 14.11 -9.07 3.79
N GLN A 232 14.09 -8.71 2.50
CA GLN A 232 13.45 -9.50 1.44
C GLN A 232 13.96 -10.95 1.46
N ARG A 233 15.29 -11.14 1.42
CA ARG A 233 15.90 -12.49 1.44
C ARG A 233 15.54 -13.25 2.71
N LYS A 234 15.59 -12.60 3.88
CA LYS A 234 15.23 -13.22 5.16
C LYS A 234 13.76 -13.68 5.16
N THR A 235 12.82 -12.81 4.76
CA THR A 235 11.39 -13.13 4.69
C THR A 235 11.11 -14.25 3.67
N GLN A 236 11.77 -14.25 2.50
CA GLN A 236 11.62 -15.33 1.51
C GLN A 236 12.08 -16.71 2.03
N VAL A 237 13.11 -16.74 2.88
CA VAL A 237 13.58 -17.98 3.53
C VAL A 237 12.58 -18.43 4.61
N THR A 238 12.20 -17.53 5.52
CA THR A 238 11.29 -17.86 6.64
C THR A 238 9.89 -18.27 6.19
N THR A 239 9.37 -17.69 5.11
CA THR A 239 8.01 -18.02 4.58
C THR A 239 7.97 -19.25 3.67
N GLY A 240 9.11 -19.91 3.42
CA GLY A 240 9.20 -21.00 2.45
C GLY A 240 9.01 -20.57 0.98
N ALA A 241 8.76 -19.28 0.70
CA ALA A 241 8.57 -18.75 -0.64
C ALA A 241 9.79 -18.98 -1.56
N ALA A 242 10.98 -19.20 -1.00
CA ALA A 242 12.15 -19.67 -1.73
C ALA A 242 11.92 -20.96 -2.54
N ALA A 243 11.01 -21.85 -2.11
CA ALA A 243 10.64 -23.06 -2.84
C ALA A 243 9.77 -22.79 -4.08
N LEU A 244 9.10 -21.63 -4.15
CA LEU A 244 8.25 -21.21 -5.27
C LEU A 244 9.04 -20.51 -6.40
N LYS A 245 10.37 -20.32 -6.23
CA LYS A 245 11.26 -19.57 -7.14
C LYS A 245 11.21 -20.00 -8.61
N GLY A 246 10.82 -21.23 -8.92
CA GLY A 246 10.89 -21.80 -10.28
C GLY A 246 9.94 -21.19 -11.32
N ARG A 247 8.96 -20.33 -10.95
CA ARG A 247 7.87 -19.92 -11.87
C ARG A 247 7.81 -18.45 -12.28
N LEU A 248 8.48 -17.51 -11.60
CA LEU A 248 8.48 -16.09 -12.00
C LEU A 248 9.83 -15.40 -11.82
N HIS A 249 10.24 -14.65 -12.85
CA HIS A 249 11.50 -13.90 -12.86
C HIS A 249 11.55 -12.77 -11.80
N ALA A 250 10.42 -12.13 -11.50
CA ALA A 250 10.33 -11.05 -10.51
C ALA A 250 10.68 -11.51 -9.07
N PHE A 251 10.34 -12.75 -8.70
CA PHE A 251 10.67 -13.29 -7.38
C PHE A 251 12.15 -13.67 -7.21
N ASN A 252 12.92 -13.68 -8.30
CA ASN A 252 14.34 -14.03 -8.33
C ASN A 252 15.28 -12.81 -8.32
N GLN A 253 14.75 -11.58 -8.32
CA GLN A 253 15.53 -10.35 -8.25
C GLN A 253 15.36 -9.64 -6.90
N ASN A 254 16.39 -8.89 -6.50
CA ASN A 254 16.28 -8.01 -5.34
C ASN A 254 15.27 -6.88 -5.63
N ILE A 255 14.64 -6.33 -4.59
CA ILE A 255 13.71 -5.20 -4.74
C ILE A 255 14.44 -3.98 -5.32
N SER A 256 15.68 -3.72 -4.90
CA SER A 256 16.50 -2.63 -5.45
C SER A 256 16.73 -2.78 -6.97
N ASP A 257 17.04 -3.99 -7.45
CA ASP A 257 17.23 -4.30 -8.86
C ASP A 257 15.94 -4.12 -9.68
N GLN A 258 14.79 -4.55 -9.12
CA GLN A 258 13.48 -4.36 -9.75
C GLN A 258 13.14 -2.88 -9.89
N VAL A 259 13.31 -2.10 -8.81
CA VAL A 259 13.10 -0.64 -8.83
C VAL A 259 14.06 0.03 -9.82
N ALA A 260 15.35 -0.32 -9.83
CA ALA A 260 16.31 0.21 -10.80
C ALA A 260 15.93 -0.14 -12.26
N GLY A 261 15.35 -1.33 -12.49
CA GLY A 261 14.80 -1.74 -13.77
C GLY A 261 13.64 -0.84 -14.23
N TYR A 262 12.66 -0.58 -13.37
CA TYR A 262 11.54 0.33 -13.66
C TYR A 262 12.02 1.78 -13.85
N MET A 263 12.96 2.24 -13.04
CA MET A 263 13.51 3.61 -13.12
C MET A 263 14.39 3.86 -14.34
N ARG A 264 14.69 2.86 -15.18
CA ARG A 264 15.37 3.03 -16.47
C ARG A 264 14.47 3.67 -17.53
N ASP A 265 13.16 3.39 -17.49
CA ASP A 265 12.13 4.06 -18.30
C ASP A 265 10.88 4.31 -17.44
N PRO A 266 10.90 5.34 -16.58
CA PRO A 266 9.79 5.63 -15.68
C PRO A 266 8.59 6.24 -16.40
N SER A 267 8.71 6.60 -17.69
CA SER A 267 7.71 7.35 -18.46
C SER A 267 6.32 6.68 -18.42
N ARG A 268 6.27 5.35 -18.47
CA ARG A 268 4.99 4.60 -18.39
C ARG A 268 4.30 4.72 -17.02
N MET A 269 5.09 4.76 -15.95
CA MET A 269 4.59 4.92 -14.58
C MET A 269 4.15 6.37 -14.35
N ILE A 270 5.00 7.31 -14.75
CA ILE A 270 4.75 8.75 -14.66
C ILE A 270 3.47 9.12 -15.43
N ASN A 271 3.31 8.68 -16.68
CA ASN A 271 2.11 8.93 -17.48
C ASN A 271 0.83 8.30 -16.90
N ARG A 272 0.94 7.24 -16.09
CA ARG A 272 -0.21 6.66 -15.35
C ARG A 272 -0.59 7.49 -14.11
N MET A 273 0.36 8.23 -13.55
CA MET A 273 0.13 9.14 -12.44
C MET A 273 -0.41 10.51 -12.90
N TYR A 274 -0.29 10.88 -14.18
CA TYR A 274 -0.80 12.17 -14.64
C TYR A 274 -2.33 12.20 -14.78
N LEU A 275 -2.94 13.22 -14.20
CA LEU A 275 -4.37 13.51 -14.35
C LEU A 275 -4.63 14.31 -15.63
N ARG A 276 -5.82 14.14 -16.21
CA ARG A 276 -6.28 15.01 -17.30
C ARG A 276 -6.88 16.28 -16.69
N LYS A 277 -6.66 17.43 -17.34
CA LYS A 277 -7.25 18.73 -16.95
C LYS A 277 -8.78 18.68 -16.84
N SER A 278 -9.44 17.87 -17.67
CA SER A 278 -10.89 17.67 -17.63
C SER A 278 -11.39 16.98 -16.35
N ASP A 279 -10.54 16.21 -15.65
CA ASP A 279 -10.88 15.55 -14.40
C ASP A 279 -10.66 16.46 -13.16
N VAL A 280 -9.92 17.57 -13.34
CA VAL A 280 -9.52 18.48 -12.25
C VAL A 280 -9.91 19.92 -12.57
N GLY A 281 -10.84 20.49 -11.79
CA GLY A 281 -11.15 21.92 -11.87
C GLY A 281 -10.01 22.79 -11.33
N VAL A 282 -9.02 23.09 -12.18
CA VAL A 282 -7.92 24.04 -11.93
C VAL A 282 -8.46 25.48 -11.94
N PHE A 283 -8.15 26.27 -10.92
CA PHE A 283 -8.62 27.65 -10.84
C PHE A 283 -7.93 28.53 -11.89
N GLY A 284 -8.73 29.31 -12.63
CA GLY A 284 -8.27 30.25 -13.65
C GLY A 284 -8.13 29.68 -15.06
N GLU A 285 -8.21 28.35 -15.24
CA GLU A 285 -8.37 27.76 -16.57
C GLU A 285 -9.84 27.83 -17.03
N PRO A 286 -10.12 28.16 -18.31
CA PRO A 286 -11.49 28.21 -18.81
C PRO A 286 -12.06 26.80 -18.97
N ALA A 287 -13.30 26.58 -18.54
CA ALA A 287 -14.01 25.29 -18.61
C ALA A 287 -14.25 24.74 -20.04
N THR A 288 -13.80 25.46 -21.07
CA THR A 288 -13.91 25.11 -22.50
C THR A 288 -12.59 24.58 -23.07
N ALA A 289 -11.67 24.10 -22.23
CA ALA A 289 -10.40 23.50 -22.65
C ALA A 289 -10.59 22.11 -23.32
N VAL A 290 -11.06 22.18 -24.57
CA VAL A 290 -10.89 21.22 -25.66
C VAL A 290 -11.53 19.83 -25.49
N GLU A 291 -12.72 19.66 -26.07
CA GLU A 291 -13.18 18.39 -26.63
C GLU A 291 -12.26 17.99 -27.81
N GLY A 292 -11.06 17.51 -27.51
CA GLY A 292 -10.08 17.15 -28.54
C GLY A 292 -8.65 17.00 -28.02
N LYS A 293 -8.19 15.73 -28.01
CA LYS A 293 -6.78 15.33 -28.09
C LYS A 293 -5.84 15.40 -26.87
N ASP A 294 -6.27 15.82 -25.69
CA ASP A 294 -5.54 15.48 -24.43
C ASP A 294 -5.85 14.02 -24.05
N VAL A 295 -5.21 13.07 -24.76
CA VAL A 295 -5.22 11.62 -24.46
C VAL A 295 -4.13 11.27 -23.43
N GLU A 296 -3.11 12.12 -23.32
CA GLU A 296 -1.99 12.04 -22.39
C GLU A 296 -2.21 13.06 -21.25
N GLY A 297 -1.87 12.70 -20.01
CA GLY A 297 -2.15 13.53 -18.83
C GLY A 297 -1.28 14.79 -18.74
N ASP A 298 -1.70 15.76 -17.92
CA ASP A 298 -0.95 17.00 -17.67
C ASP A 298 0.22 16.75 -16.70
N PRO A 299 1.47 17.03 -17.08
CA PRO A 299 2.62 16.84 -16.19
C PRO A 299 2.56 17.59 -14.86
N GLU A 300 1.79 18.69 -14.80
CA GLU A 300 1.58 19.51 -13.61
C GLU A 300 0.53 18.93 -12.65
N LEU A 301 -0.21 17.88 -13.05
CA LEU A 301 -1.32 17.32 -12.27
C LEU A 301 -1.05 15.85 -11.95
N ILE A 302 -0.76 15.54 -10.69
CA ILE A 302 -0.31 14.19 -10.28
C ILE A 302 -1.33 13.52 -9.36
N ASP A 303 -1.66 12.26 -9.63
CA ASP A 303 -2.42 11.36 -8.78
C ASP A 303 -1.54 10.22 -8.26
N ASP A 304 -1.52 10.08 -6.94
CA ASP A 304 -0.88 8.99 -6.22
C ASP A 304 -1.90 8.08 -5.52
N SER A 305 -3.18 8.20 -5.86
CA SER A 305 -4.29 7.47 -5.24
C SER A 305 -4.08 5.95 -5.25
N GLU A 306 -3.46 5.36 -6.27
CA GLU A 306 -3.16 3.92 -6.28
C GLU A 306 -2.23 3.52 -5.12
N PHE A 307 -1.15 4.27 -4.90
CA PHE A 307 -0.23 4.06 -3.79
C PHE A 307 -0.88 4.37 -2.44
N TYR A 308 -1.64 5.47 -2.35
CA TYR A 308 -2.41 5.81 -1.15
C TYR A 308 -3.40 4.72 -0.75
N HIS A 309 -4.17 4.18 -1.70
CA HIS A 309 -5.13 3.12 -1.42
C HIS A 309 -4.46 1.81 -1.03
N GLN A 310 -3.28 1.48 -1.60
CA GLN A 310 -2.50 0.32 -1.18
C GLN A 310 -2.03 0.47 0.28
N LEU A 311 -1.42 1.60 0.63
CA LEU A 311 -1.01 1.89 2.02
C LEU A 311 -2.20 1.87 3.00
N LEU A 312 -3.35 2.43 2.59
CA LEU A 312 -4.56 2.43 3.42
C LEU A 312 -5.13 1.02 3.61
N LYS A 313 -5.11 0.19 2.57
CA LYS A 313 -5.53 -1.21 2.63
C LYS A 313 -4.65 -2.01 3.59
N GLU A 314 -3.33 -1.97 3.39
CA GLU A 314 -2.37 -2.66 4.26
C GLU A 314 -2.48 -2.21 5.72
N PHE A 315 -2.65 -0.90 5.95
CA PHE A 315 -2.88 -0.36 7.28
C PHE A 315 -4.16 -0.92 7.94
N LEU A 316 -5.28 -0.99 7.21
CA LEU A 316 -6.53 -1.55 7.73
C LEU A 316 -6.41 -3.05 8.02
N GLU A 317 -5.82 -3.83 7.11
CA GLU A 317 -5.55 -5.26 7.31
C GLU A 317 -4.64 -5.50 8.53
N SER A 318 -3.69 -4.59 8.80
CA SER A 318 -2.84 -4.63 10.01
C SER A 318 -3.54 -4.20 11.31
N CYS A 319 -4.73 -3.59 11.23
CA CYS A 319 -5.52 -3.19 12.39
C CYS A 319 -6.47 -4.30 12.86
N ASP A 320 -7.06 -5.07 11.93
CA ASP A 320 -8.00 -6.16 12.25
C ASP A 320 -7.35 -7.32 13.01
N THR A 321 -6.02 -7.39 13.03
CA THR A 321 -5.22 -8.29 13.90
C THR A 321 -5.02 -7.75 15.33
N GLY A 322 -5.83 -6.77 15.76
CA GLY A 322 -6.00 -6.36 17.16
C GLY A 322 -4.98 -5.35 17.70
N ALA A 323 -4.17 -4.71 16.84
CA ALA A 323 -2.92 -4.10 17.26
C ALA A 323 -2.81 -2.56 17.11
N SER A 324 -3.86 -1.81 16.73
CA SER A 324 -3.83 -0.33 16.72
C SER A 324 -5.21 0.35 16.72
N GLU A 325 -5.96 0.27 17.84
CA GLU A 325 -7.22 1.03 17.98
C GLU A 325 -7.01 2.55 17.87
N SER A 326 -5.91 3.09 18.42
CA SER A 326 -5.70 4.53 18.58
C SER A 326 -5.60 5.28 17.25
N ALA A 327 -4.88 4.73 16.27
CA ALA A 327 -4.77 5.30 14.92
C ALA A 327 -6.09 5.15 14.14
N PHE A 328 -6.79 4.02 14.30
CA PHE A 328 -8.11 3.79 13.70
C PHE A 328 -9.16 4.80 14.21
N TYR A 329 -9.21 5.05 15.53
CA TYR A 329 -10.12 6.05 16.12
C TYR A 329 -9.79 7.49 15.70
N ALA A 330 -8.51 7.84 15.53
CA ALA A 330 -8.11 9.15 15.04
C ALA A 330 -8.60 9.42 13.61
N LEU A 331 -8.47 8.43 12.71
CA LEU A 331 -8.93 8.51 11.33
C LEU A 331 -10.47 8.55 11.26
N ARG A 332 -11.16 7.73 12.07
CA ARG A 332 -12.62 7.64 12.11
C ARG A 332 -13.29 8.90 12.66
N LYS A 333 -12.68 9.60 13.63
CA LYS A 333 -13.18 10.90 14.14
C LYS A 333 -13.18 12.02 13.08
N LYS A 334 -12.26 11.97 12.10
CA LYS A 334 -12.18 12.96 11.01
C LYS A 334 -13.16 12.65 9.85
N GLN A 335 -13.71 11.44 9.78
CA GLN A 335 -14.78 11.14 8.84
C GLN A 335 -16.14 11.57 9.42
N HIS A 336 -16.54 12.82 9.13
CA HIS A 336 -17.97 13.15 9.11
C HIS A 336 -18.67 12.11 8.23
N LYS A 337 -19.56 11.30 8.82
CA LYS A 337 -20.34 10.30 8.08
C LYS A 337 -21.02 11.01 6.91
N LYS A 338 -20.48 10.84 5.70
CA LYS A 338 -21.08 11.35 4.46
C LYS A 338 -22.43 10.67 4.33
N ARG A 339 -23.48 11.32 4.84
CA ARG A 339 -24.86 10.89 4.61
C ARG A 339 -24.99 10.86 3.09
N LYS A 340 -25.09 9.66 2.51
CA LYS A 340 -25.32 9.49 1.07
C LYS A 340 -26.44 10.46 0.68
N LEU A 341 -26.33 11.12 -0.48
CA LEU A 341 -27.37 12.03 -0.96
C LEU A 341 -28.60 11.20 -1.34
N VAL A 342 -29.37 10.77 -0.32
CA VAL A 342 -30.55 9.95 -0.48
C VAL A 342 -31.63 10.84 -1.08
N ASP A 343 -32.05 10.48 -2.30
CA ASP A 343 -33.18 11.10 -2.97
C ASP A 343 -34.43 10.99 -2.07
N ARG A 344 -34.78 12.10 -1.40
CA ARG A 344 -35.91 12.15 -0.47
C ARG A 344 -37.25 11.93 -1.19
N ARG A 345 -37.33 12.15 -2.51
CA ARG A 345 -38.50 11.83 -3.36
C ARG A 345 -38.57 10.36 -3.77
N ALA A 346 -37.47 9.60 -3.73
CA ALA A 346 -37.51 8.15 -3.93
C ALA A 346 -38.23 7.41 -2.77
N SER A 347 -38.35 8.05 -1.60
CA SER A 347 -39.16 7.55 -0.48
C SER A 347 -40.67 7.64 -0.77
N LYS A 348 -41.39 6.56 -0.46
CA LYS A 348 -42.86 6.44 -0.60
C LYS A 348 -43.37 6.66 -2.05
N SER A 349 -42.67 6.09 -3.02
CA SER A 349 -43.10 5.99 -4.43
C SER A 349 -43.36 7.33 -5.16
N ARG A 350 -42.79 8.44 -4.68
CA ARG A 350 -42.92 9.78 -5.29
C ARG A 350 -41.96 10.04 -6.46
N LYS A 351 -41.27 9.00 -6.93
CA LYS A 351 -40.42 8.97 -8.12
C LYS A 351 -40.63 7.61 -8.80
N ILE A 352 -40.90 7.63 -10.10
CA ILE A 352 -41.04 6.40 -10.91
C ILE A 352 -39.68 5.68 -10.92
N ARG A 353 -39.71 4.36 -10.72
CA ARG A 353 -38.55 3.47 -10.86
C ARG A 353 -38.88 2.42 -11.90
N TYR A 354 -38.00 2.24 -12.88
CA TYR A 354 -38.11 1.18 -13.87
C TYR A 354 -37.50 -0.09 -13.30
N SER A 355 -38.25 -0.75 -12.41
CA SER A 355 -37.91 -2.05 -11.83
C SER A 355 -38.95 -3.08 -12.24
N VAL A 356 -38.51 -4.25 -12.72
CA VAL A 356 -39.41 -5.37 -13.03
C VAL A 356 -40.03 -5.88 -11.72
N HIS A 357 -41.35 -6.04 -11.72
CA HIS A 357 -42.09 -6.58 -10.57
C HIS A 357 -42.65 -7.95 -10.96
N GLU A 358 -41.97 -9.02 -10.53
CA GLU A 358 -42.26 -10.41 -10.94
C GLU A 358 -43.73 -10.81 -10.76
N LYS A 359 -44.37 -10.39 -9.65
CA LYS A 359 -45.78 -10.70 -9.34
C LYS A 359 -46.80 -10.08 -10.31
N ILE A 360 -46.41 -9.11 -11.13
CA ILE A 360 -47.24 -8.51 -12.18
C ILE A 360 -46.67 -8.72 -13.59
N ALA A 361 -45.51 -9.36 -13.71
CA ALA A 361 -45.05 -9.89 -14.98
C ALA A 361 -46.05 -10.97 -15.45
N ASN A 362 -46.39 -10.96 -16.73
CA ASN A 362 -47.39 -11.86 -17.33
C ASN A 362 -48.80 -11.81 -16.71
N PHE A 363 -49.16 -10.73 -15.99
CA PHE A 363 -50.47 -10.60 -15.33
C PHE A 363 -51.66 -10.66 -16.30
N MET A 364 -51.50 -10.16 -17.53
CA MET A 364 -52.46 -10.30 -18.62
C MET A 364 -51.75 -10.53 -19.95
N ALA A 365 -52.32 -11.38 -20.80
CA ALA A 365 -51.92 -11.48 -22.20
C ALA A 365 -52.37 -10.22 -22.97
N PRO A 366 -51.57 -9.73 -23.95
CA PRO A 366 -51.94 -8.58 -24.75
C PRO A 366 -53.17 -8.89 -25.62
N VAL A 367 -54.25 -8.14 -25.42
CA VAL A 367 -55.46 -8.22 -26.27
C VAL A 367 -55.28 -7.29 -27.47
N PRO A 368 -55.37 -7.77 -28.72
CA PRO A 368 -55.25 -6.91 -29.90
C PRO A 368 -56.36 -5.85 -29.92
N MET A 369 -55.98 -4.58 -29.94
CA MET A 369 -56.94 -3.48 -30.11
C MET A 369 -57.44 -3.47 -31.56
N THR A 370 -58.74 -3.66 -31.77
CA THR A 370 -59.38 -3.47 -33.07
C THR A 370 -59.51 -1.98 -33.37
N VAL A 371 -58.45 -1.39 -33.91
CA VAL A 371 -58.43 0.02 -34.32
C VAL A 371 -59.41 0.24 -35.48
N PRO A 372 -60.38 1.17 -35.39
CA PRO A 372 -61.30 1.45 -36.49
C PRO A 372 -60.56 1.90 -37.76
N PRO A 373 -60.97 1.47 -38.98
CA PRO A 373 -60.28 1.84 -40.23
C PRO A 373 -60.18 3.35 -40.51
N MET A 374 -61.04 4.14 -39.87
CA MET A 374 -61.06 5.60 -39.95
C MET A 374 -60.08 6.31 -38.99
N ALA A 375 -59.44 5.58 -38.07
CA ALA A 375 -58.66 6.17 -36.98
C ALA A 375 -57.43 6.94 -37.47
N SER A 376 -56.70 6.44 -38.48
CA SER A 376 -55.57 7.15 -39.10
C SER A 376 -55.98 8.52 -39.62
N LYS A 377 -57.01 8.57 -40.49
CA LYS A 377 -57.56 9.81 -41.03
C LYS A 377 -58.10 10.75 -39.96
N LEU A 378 -58.66 10.20 -38.87
CA LEU A 378 -59.14 10.97 -37.73
C LEU A 378 -57.99 11.62 -36.94
N PHE A 379 -56.91 10.87 -36.67
CA PHE A 379 -55.73 11.39 -35.96
C PHE A 379 -54.95 12.41 -36.80
N GLU A 380 -54.82 12.19 -38.11
CA GLU A 380 -54.23 13.13 -39.06
C GLU A 380 -54.97 14.49 -39.10
N ASN A 381 -56.29 14.47 -38.88
CA ASN A 381 -57.15 15.65 -38.98
C ASN A 381 -57.71 16.12 -37.62
N LEU A 382 -57.22 15.60 -36.50
CA LEU A 382 -57.79 15.80 -35.16
C LEU A 382 -57.90 17.29 -34.76
N PHE A 383 -56.99 18.12 -35.28
CA PHE A 383 -56.96 19.57 -35.10
C PHE A 383 -57.01 20.35 -36.43
N GLY A 384 -57.52 19.72 -37.51
CA GLY A 384 -57.79 20.38 -38.80
C GLY A 384 -56.57 20.72 -39.69
N MET A 385 -55.39 20.18 -39.39
CA MET A 385 -54.14 20.57 -40.09
C MET A 385 -53.92 19.88 -41.46
N GLY A 386 -54.62 18.77 -41.74
CA GLY A 386 -54.37 17.92 -42.92
C GLY A 386 -54.68 18.53 -44.30
N ASN A 387 -55.22 19.74 -44.38
CA ASN A 387 -55.50 20.44 -45.65
C ASN A 387 -54.50 21.56 -46.00
N GLN A 388 -53.45 21.78 -45.20
CA GLN A 388 -52.34 22.63 -45.63
C GLN A 388 -51.43 21.89 -46.61
N LYS A 389 -51.85 21.85 -47.89
CA LYS A 389 -50.89 21.68 -48.99
C LYS A 389 -49.86 22.82 -48.86
N ALA A 390 -48.61 22.47 -48.56
CA ALA A 390 -47.51 23.41 -48.70
C ALA A 390 -47.52 23.95 -50.14
N PRO A 391 -47.46 25.28 -50.36
CA PRO A 391 -47.34 25.82 -51.70
C PRO A 391 -46.02 25.34 -52.31
N ALA A 392 -46.09 24.85 -53.54
CA ALA A 392 -44.89 24.55 -54.31
C ALA A 392 -44.40 25.84 -54.96
N VAL A 393 -43.15 26.20 -54.65
CA VAL A 393 -42.42 27.43 -55.06
C VAL A 393 -42.83 28.69 -54.30
#